data_AF-A0A3D4INR8-F1
#
_entry.id   AF-A0A3D4INR8-F1
#
_cell.length_a   1.000
_cell.length_b   1.000
_cell.length_c   1.000
_cell.angle_alpha   90.00
_cell.angle_beta   90.00
_cell.angle_gamma   90.00
#
_symmetry.space_group_name_H-M   'P 1'
#
loop_
_entity.id
_entity.type
_entity.pdbx_description
1 polymer ?
#
loop_
_entity_poly.entity_id
_entity_poly.type
_entity_poly.pdbx_seq_one_letter_code
_entity_poly.pdbx_strand_id
1 'polypeptide(L)' 'TMEINMDKAIEARKSINEISPVKVSFNDLVLKAVASALRQHPDVNVSWLGDKIRKNKHIHIGVAVAV' A
#
# COMPACT_ATOMS: atom_id res chain seq x y z
N THR A 1 18.24 2.70 -0.18
CA THR A 1 17.23 1.63 -0.30
C THR A 1 17.20 0.85 0.99
N MET A 2 16.14 0.07 1.25
CA MET A 2 16.04 -0.75 2.46
C MET A 2 15.65 -2.19 2.08
N GLU A 3 16.08 -3.15 2.90
CA GLU A 3 15.64 -4.54 2.80
C GLU A 3 14.49 -4.79 3.77
N ILE A 4 13.52 -5.57 3.33
CA ILE A 4 12.32 -5.90 4.11
C ILE A 4 12.18 -7.41 4.13
N ASN A 5 12.22 -8.00 5.33
CA ASN A 5 11.89 -9.42 5.51
C ASN A 5 10.37 -9.60 5.37
N MET A 6 9.96 -10.52 4.48
CA MET A 6 8.55 -10.78 4.15
C MET A 6 8.02 -12.12 4.71
N ASP A 7 8.79 -12.86 5.49
CA ASP A 7 8.46 -14.25 5.88
C ASP A 7 7.10 -14.33 6.60
N LYS A 8 6.89 -13.46 7.59
CA LYS A 8 5.63 -13.37 8.33
C LYS A 8 4.47 -12.90 7.46
N ALA A 9 4.72 -12.02 6.50
CA ALA A 9 3.69 -11.54 5.57
C ALA A 9 3.24 -12.68 4.64
N ILE A 10 4.18 -13.53 4.21
CA ILE A 10 3.88 -14.71 3.39
C ILE A 10 3.05 -15.73 4.18
N GLU A 11 3.42 -16.00 5.43
CA GLU A 11 2.67 -16.88 6.33
C GLU A 11 1.24 -16.37 6.54
N ALA A 12 1.09 -15.11 6.95
CA ALA A 12 -0.22 -14.48 7.15
C ALA A 12 -1.07 -14.53 5.88
N ARG A 13 -0.48 -14.33 4.70
CA ARG A 13 -1.18 -14.44 3.41
C ARG A 13 -1.74 -15.84 3.17
N LYS A 14 -1.04 -16.90 3.58
CA LYS A 14 -1.54 -18.28 3.45
C LYS A 14 -2.78 -18.46 4.31
N SER A 15 -2.70 -18.11 5.59
CA SER A 15 -3.83 -18.20 6.52
C SER A 15 -5.04 -17.35 6.08
N ILE A 16 -4.80 -16.13 5.56
CA ILE A 16 -5.88 -15.29 5.01
C ILE A 16 -6.54 -15.96 3.81
N ASN A 17 -5.76 -16.57 2.92
CA ASN A 17 -6.30 -17.23 1.73
C ASN A 17 -7.08 -18.52 2.03
N GLU A 18 -6.85 -19.17 3.18
CA GLU A 18 -7.62 -20.35 3.59
C GLU A 18 -9.07 -20.01 3.95
N ILE A 19 -9.30 -18.79 4.45
CA ILE A 19 -10.63 -18.33 4.90
C ILE A 19 -11.27 -17.32 3.95
N SER A 20 -10.49 -16.76 3.01
CA SER A 20 -10.95 -15.69 2.13
C SER A 20 -11.65 -16.28 0.90
N PRO A 21 -12.84 -15.76 0.52
CA PRO A 21 -13.51 -16.16 -0.72
C PRO A 21 -12.78 -15.65 -1.98
N VAL A 22 -11.79 -14.75 -1.82
CA VAL A 22 -11.02 -14.16 -2.92
C VAL A 22 -9.53 -14.35 -2.65
N LYS A 23 -8.78 -14.68 -3.70
CA LYS A 23 -7.32 -14.86 -3.63
C LYS A 23 -6.63 -13.52 -3.38
N VAL A 24 -5.92 -13.44 -2.27
CA VAL A 24 -5.05 -12.32 -1.87
C VAL A 24 -3.62 -12.55 -2.37
N SER A 25 -3.10 -11.58 -3.12
CA SER A 25 -1.76 -11.52 -3.67
C SER A 25 -0.76 -10.84 -2.70
N PHE A 26 0.53 -10.90 -3.04
CA PHE A 26 1.55 -10.16 -2.28
C PHE A 26 1.41 -8.65 -2.47
N ASN A 27 1.06 -8.21 -3.68
CA ASN A 27 0.85 -6.79 -3.98
C ASN A 27 -0.26 -6.21 -3.10
N ASP A 28 -1.33 -6.96 -2.83
CA ASP A 28 -2.43 -6.49 -1.95
C ASP A 28 -1.93 -6.15 -0.54
N LEU A 29 -1.01 -6.95 0.01
CA LEU A 29 -0.39 -6.69 1.31
C LEU A 29 0.48 -5.43 1.27
N VAL A 30 1.26 -5.26 0.20
CA VAL A 30 2.11 -4.07 0.01
C VAL A 30 1.24 -2.82 -0.14
N LEU A 31 0.18 -2.87 -0.97
CA LEU A 31 -0.78 -1.77 -1.15
C LEU A 31 -1.43 -1.40 0.18
N LYS A 32 -1.84 -2.39 0.98
CA LYS A 32 -2.42 -2.15 2.30
C LYS A 32 -1.43 -1.48 3.26
N ALA A 33 -0.17 -1.92 3.26
CA ALA A 33 0.89 -1.33 4.07
C ALA A 33 1.16 0.12 3.66
N VAL A 34 1.28 0.39 2.36
CA VAL A 34 1.46 1.75 1.80
C VAL A 34 0.28 2.66 2.17
N ALA A 35 -0.96 2.19 2.01
CA ALA A 35 -2.14 2.96 2.40
C ALA A 35 -2.18 3.26 3.91
N SER A 36 -1.74 2.31 4.75
CA SER A 36 -1.63 2.52 6.19
C SER A 36 -0.56 3.56 6.53
N ALA A 37 0.61 3.48 5.89
CA ALA A 37 1.71 4.42 6.09
C ALA A 37 1.32 5.85 5.66
N LEU A 38 0.69 6.02 4.50
CA LEU A 38 0.22 7.32 4.01
C LEU A 38 -0.86 7.94 4.91
N ARG A 39 -1.64 7.11 5.62
CA ARG A 39 -2.62 7.59 6.61
C ARG A 39 -1.94 8.09 7.89
N GLN A 40 -0.87 7.41 8.32
CA GLN A 40 -0.08 7.81 9.50
C GLN A 40 0.81 9.03 9.21
N HIS A 41 1.26 9.19 7.97
CA HIS A 41 2.14 10.27 7.53
C HIS A 41 1.48 11.09 6.40
N PRO A 42 0.48 11.92 6.73
CA PRO A 42 -0.31 12.66 5.73
C PRO A 42 0.53 13.68 4.93
N ASP A 43 1.69 14.10 5.44
CA ASP A 43 2.61 15.02 4.77
C ASP A 43 3.28 14.40 3.53
N VAL A 44 3.21 13.07 3.39
CA VAL A 44 3.68 12.35 2.19
C VAL A 44 2.56 12.26 1.14
N ASN A 45 1.29 12.27 1.56
CA ASN A 45 0.13 12.22 0.64
C ASN A 45 -0.28 13.62 0.16
N VAL A 46 0.63 14.29 -0.54
CA VAL A 46 0.46 15.68 -0.97
C VAL A 46 0.72 15.85 -2.46
N SER A 47 0.25 16.95 -3.02
CA SER A 47 0.50 17.32 -4.41
C SER A 47 1.03 18.75 -4.48
N TRP A 48 2.06 18.95 -5.30
CA TRP A 48 2.57 20.28 -5.62
C TRP A 48 1.70 20.91 -6.71
N LEU A 49 1.10 22.07 -6.43
CA LEU A 49 0.24 22.79 -7.37
C LEU A 49 0.92 24.04 -7.96
N GLY A 50 2.25 24.12 -7.90
CA GLY A 50 3.04 25.25 -8.41
C GLY A 50 3.37 26.26 -7.32
N ASP A 51 2.34 26.87 -6.72
CA ASP A 51 2.45 27.91 -5.69
C ASP A 51 2.18 27.39 -4.27
N LYS A 52 1.50 26.25 -4.16
CA LYS A 52 1.09 25.67 -2.88
C LYS A 52 1.16 24.15 -2.89
N ILE A 53 1.22 23.60 -1.68
CA ILE A 53 1.09 22.16 -1.43
C ILE A 53 -0.34 21.86 -1.02
N ARG A 54 -0.99 20.92 -1.70
CA ARG A 54 -2.31 20.38 -1.30
C ARG A 54 -2.13 19.06 -0.58
N LYS A 55 -2.61 18.95 0.66
CA LYS A 55 -2.73 17.67 1.36
C LYS A 55 -4.01 16.94 0.95
N ASN A 56 -3.90 15.66 0.60
CA ASN A 56 -5.04 14.87 0.14
C ASN A 56 -5.67 14.09 1.31
N LYS A 57 -7.00 14.18 1.48
CA LYS A 57 -7.74 13.45 2.52
C LYS A 57 -7.90 11.96 2.19
N HIS A 58 -8.16 11.67 0.92
CA HIS A 58 -8.26 10.31 0.42
C HIS A 58 -6.91 9.84 -0.13
N ILE A 59 -6.66 8.54 0.00
CA ILE A 59 -5.46 7.89 -0.51
C ILE A 59 -5.86 7.13 -1.76
N HIS A 60 -5.30 7.54 -2.89
CA HIS A 60 -5.42 6.84 -4.16
C HIS A 60 -4.06 6.28 -4.53
N ILE A 61 -4.00 4.99 -4.87
CA ILE A 61 -2.76 4.30 -5.23
C ILE A 61 -2.90 3.82 -6.67
N GLY A 62 -2.07 4.35 -7.57
CA GLY A 62 -1.97 3.85 -8.93
C GLY A 62 -1.06 2.62 -8.97
N VAL A 63 -1.52 1.55 -9.61
CA VAL A 63 -0.74 0.33 -9.82
C VAL A 63 -0.32 0.27 -11.29
N ALA A 64 0.96 0.38 -11.56
CA ALA A 64 1.49 0.24 -12.92
C ALA A 64 1.49 -1.25 -13.33
N VAL A 65 1.07 -1.52 -14.56
CA VAL A 65 1.00 -2.88 -15.13
C VAL A 65 1.74 -2.86 -16.47
N ALA A 66 2.68 -3.80 -16.63
CA ALA A 66 3.27 -4.08 -17.94
C ALA A 66 2.42 -5.14 -18.64
N VAL A 67 2.14 -4.91 -19.94
CA VAL A 67 1.46 -5.85 -20.84
C VAL A 67 2.45 -6.49 -21.79
#